data_AF-A0A853ZNA9-F1
#
_entry.id   AF-A0A853ZNA9-F1
#
_cell.length_a   1.000
_cell.length_b   1.000
_cell.length_c   1.000
_cell.angle_alpha   90.00
_cell.angle_beta   90.00
_cell.angle_gamma   90.00
#
_symmetry.space_group_name_H-M   'P 1'
#
loop_
_entity.id
_entity.type
_entity.pdbx_description
1 polymer ?
#
loop_
_entity_poly.entity_id
_entity_poly.type
_entity_poly.pdbx_seq_one_letter_code
_entity_poly.pdbx_strand_id
1 'polypeptide(L)'
;MSFGLRTWSDKGVLELDTDNFTYQVIHSQLYQLSRGSVITVPIPGFDPAKCSASILPINPAANGYNMDAMPYMTVGAGAVTIRSLHPDEDLKFGYGSTIAFRLLAMRYRN
;
A
#
# COMPACT_ATOMS: atom_id res chain seq x y z
N MET A 1 -0.03 -28.44 -12.42
CA MET A 1 0.71 -27.58 -11.46
C MET A 1 -0.35 -26.93 -10.58
N SER A 2 -0.42 -27.30 -9.30
CA SER A 2 -1.38 -26.71 -8.36
C SER A 2 -0.79 -25.41 -7.84
N PHE A 3 -1.37 -24.28 -8.19
CA PHE A 3 -1.01 -22.98 -7.62
C PHE A 3 -2.19 -22.50 -6.77
N GLY A 4 -1.93 -22.22 -5.50
CA GLY A 4 -2.91 -21.74 -4.55
C GLY A 4 -3.37 -22.81 -3.55
N LEU A 5 -2.83 -22.67 -2.33
CA LEU A 5 -3.25 -23.26 -1.07
C LEU A 5 -3.34 -24.80 -1.01
N ARG A 6 -2.37 -25.39 -0.28
CA ARG A 6 -2.34 -26.70 0.43
C ARG A 6 -1.07 -27.49 0.10
N THR A 7 -0.06 -27.40 0.97
CA THR A 7 1.08 -28.33 1.00
C THR A 7 1.00 -29.16 2.27
N TRP A 8 1.32 -30.45 2.16
CA TRP A 8 1.48 -31.30 3.34
C TRP A 8 2.86 -31.04 3.94
N SER A 9 2.94 -30.71 5.23
CA SER A 9 4.23 -30.66 5.93
C SER A 9 4.85 -32.06 6.06
N ASP A 10 6.10 -32.12 6.47
CA ASP A 10 6.81 -33.37 6.82
C ASP A 10 6.06 -34.21 7.86
N LYS A 11 5.19 -33.58 8.65
CA LYS A 11 4.31 -34.19 9.65
C LYS A 11 2.91 -34.53 9.11
N GLY A 12 2.66 -34.36 7.81
CA GLY A 12 1.37 -34.64 7.19
C GLY A 12 0.26 -33.68 7.64
N VAL A 13 0.61 -32.47 8.05
CA VAL A 13 -0.37 -31.42 8.39
C VAL A 13 -0.57 -30.52 7.17
N LEU A 14 -1.80 -30.07 6.98
CA LEU A 14 -2.13 -29.13 5.93
C LEU A 14 -1.61 -27.74 6.30
N GLU A 15 -0.63 -27.25 5.56
CA GLU A 15 0.01 -25.97 5.82
C GLU A 15 -0.08 -25.03 4.61
N LEU A 16 -0.04 -23.73 4.92
CA LEU A 16 0.07 -22.68 3.94
C LEU A 16 1.54 -22.55 3.54
N ASP A 17 1.87 -22.90 2.31
CA ASP A 17 3.20 -22.67 1.74
C ASP A 17 3.44 -21.16 1.61
N THR A 18 4.05 -20.54 2.61
CA THR A 18 4.40 -19.12 2.59
C THR A 18 5.71 -18.84 1.86
N ASP A 19 6.48 -19.87 1.50
CA ASP A 19 7.86 -19.73 1.06
C ASP A 19 7.97 -19.77 -0.47
N ASN A 20 7.06 -20.47 -1.17
CA ASN A 20 7.08 -20.58 -2.63
C ASN A 20 6.19 -19.59 -3.39
N PHE A 21 5.52 -18.67 -2.71
CA PHE A 21 4.74 -17.64 -3.42
C PHE A 21 5.65 -16.65 -4.15
N THR A 22 5.37 -16.42 -5.44
CA THR A 22 6.02 -15.39 -6.25
C THR A 22 5.73 -13.98 -5.71
N TYR A 23 4.53 -13.78 -5.17
CA TYR A 23 4.07 -12.53 -4.57
C TYR A 23 3.26 -12.80 -3.29
N GLN A 24 3.48 -12.00 -2.26
CA GLN A 24 2.73 -12.04 -1.01
C GLN A 24 2.17 -10.66 -0.70
N VAL A 25 0.87 -10.57 -0.40
CA VAL A 25 0.27 -9.36 0.16
C VAL A 25 0.68 -9.25 1.62
N ILE A 26 1.42 -8.21 1.96
CA ILE A 26 1.90 -7.93 3.32
C ILE A 26 1.11 -6.80 4.00
N HIS A 27 0.37 -6.01 3.22
CA HIS A 27 -0.55 -4.99 3.73
C HIS A 27 -1.72 -4.77 2.79
N SER A 28 -2.92 -4.65 3.33
CA SER A 28 -4.12 -4.26 2.59
C SER A 28 -5.12 -3.63 3.53
N GLN A 29 -5.19 -2.29 3.56
CA GLN A 29 -6.10 -1.54 4.42
C GLN A 29 -6.65 -0.30 3.72
N LEU A 30 -7.86 0.10 4.10
CA LEU A 30 -8.50 1.32 3.64
C LEU A 30 -8.09 2.51 4.51
N TYR A 31 -7.84 3.64 3.85
CA TYR A 31 -7.51 4.91 4.45
C TYR A 31 -8.35 6.02 3.84
N GLN A 32 -8.58 7.07 4.63
CA GLN A 32 -9.22 8.30 4.20
C GLN A 32 -8.24 9.44 4.45
N LEU A 33 -7.89 10.18 3.40
CA LEU A 33 -7.10 11.41 3.57
C LEU A 33 -8.02 12.57 3.95
N SER A 34 -7.48 13.43 4.81
CA SER A 34 -7.98 14.78 5.01
C SER A 34 -6.96 15.79 4.46
N ARG A 35 -7.41 17.02 4.21
CA ARG A 35 -6.55 18.09 3.72
C ARG A 35 -5.35 18.28 4.65
N GLY A 36 -4.13 18.29 4.09
CA GLY A 36 -2.91 18.47 4.88
C GLY A 36 -2.42 17.22 5.62
N SER A 37 -3.15 16.10 5.54
CA SER A 37 -2.80 14.92 6.31
C SER A 37 -1.55 14.21 5.81
N VAL A 38 -0.82 13.64 6.77
CA VAL A 38 0.31 12.73 6.55
C VAL A 38 0.00 11.45 7.31
N ILE A 39 -0.12 10.34 6.58
CA ILE A 39 -0.38 9.01 7.12
C ILE A 39 0.90 8.19 6.96
N THR A 40 1.55 7.83 8.06
CA THR A 40 2.66 6.88 8.06
C THR A 40 2.15 5.54 8.53
N VAL A 41 2.19 4.55 7.64
CA VAL A 41 1.76 3.18 7.90
C VAL A 41 3.01 2.33 8.17
N PRO A 42 3.19 1.82 9.40
CA PRO A 42 4.22 0.83 9.66
C PRO A 42 3.82 -0.49 9.00
N ILE A 43 4.68 -1.02 8.12
CA ILE A 43 4.48 -2.30 7.44
C ILE A 43 5.71 -3.16 7.75
N PRO A 44 5.64 -4.03 8.77
CA PRO A 44 6.73 -4.91 9.14
C PRO A 44 7.21 -5.75 7.94
N GLY A 45 8.52 -5.79 7.71
CA GLY A 45 9.11 -6.55 6.61
C GLY A 45 8.98 -5.90 5.22
N PHE A 46 8.49 -4.65 5.13
CA PHE A 46 8.54 -3.88 3.90
C PHE A 46 9.98 -3.44 3.58
N ASP A 47 10.49 -3.80 2.41
CA ASP A 47 11.79 -3.39 1.89
C ASP A 47 11.58 -2.88 0.46
N PRO A 48 11.85 -1.59 0.16
CA PRO A 48 11.70 -1.04 -1.19
C PRO A 48 12.43 -1.83 -2.29
N ALA A 49 13.48 -2.59 -1.96
CA ALA A 49 14.20 -3.43 -2.92
C ALA A 49 13.47 -4.74 -3.29
N LYS A 50 12.48 -5.16 -2.49
CA LYS A 50 11.76 -6.44 -2.63
C LYS A 50 10.24 -6.32 -2.50
N CYS A 51 9.75 -5.10 -2.31
CA CYS A 51 8.35 -4.81 -2.08
C CYS A 51 7.89 -3.67 -2.98
N SER A 52 6.60 -3.68 -3.30
CA SER A 52 5.90 -2.60 -3.98
C SER A 52 4.72 -2.15 -3.13
N ALA A 53 4.49 -0.83 -3.09
CA ALA A 53 3.31 -0.23 -2.49
C ALA A 53 2.48 0.44 -3.58
N SER A 54 1.17 0.28 -3.52
CA SER A 54 0.24 0.83 -4.51
C SER A 54 -0.97 1.43 -3.81
N ILE A 55 -1.41 2.59 -4.30
CA ILE A 55 -2.62 3.26 -3.87
C ILE A 55 -3.71 2.96 -4.88
N LEU A 56 -4.81 2.39 -4.39
CA LEU A 56 -5.97 2.05 -5.20
C LEU A 56 -7.16 2.89 -4.72
N PRO A 57 -7.54 3.95 -5.44
CA PRO A 57 -8.75 4.73 -5.12
C PRO A 57 -9.98 3.83 -5.11
N ILE A 58 -10.86 4.01 -4.12
CA ILE A 58 -12.09 3.21 -4.02
C ILE A 58 -13.32 3.92 -4.57
N ASN A 59 -13.20 5.23 -4.76
CA ASN A 59 -14.25 6.06 -5.34
C ASN A 59 -13.74 6.65 -6.67
N PRO A 60 -14.61 6.83 -7.67
CA PRO A 60 -14.27 7.60 -8.85
C PRO A 60 -14.01 9.06 -8.45
N ALA A 61 -13.14 9.74 -9.19
CA ALA A 61 -12.95 11.18 -9.06
C ALA A 61 -14.29 11.89 -9.32
N ALA A 62 -14.71 12.77 -8.42
CA ALA A 62 -15.93 13.54 -8.60
C ALA A 62 -15.74 14.65 -9.65
N ASN A 63 -14.51 15.13 -9.83
CA ASN A 63 -14.11 16.17 -10.76
C ASN A 63 -12.61 16.08 -11.09
N GLY A 64 -12.12 17.04 -11.89
CA GLY A 64 -10.69 17.15 -12.25
C GLY A 64 -9.85 18.01 -11.30
N TYR A 65 -10.28 18.23 -10.06
CA TYR A 65 -9.53 19.03 -9.08
C TYR A 65 -8.51 18.20 -8.30
N ASN A 66 -7.57 18.87 -7.66
CA ASN A 66 -6.51 18.25 -6.86
C ASN A 66 -7.03 17.44 -5.66
N MET A 67 -8.21 17.76 -5.14
CA MET A 67 -8.85 17.00 -4.05
C MET A 67 -9.15 15.54 -4.42
N ASP A 68 -9.37 15.27 -5.71
CA ASP A 68 -9.64 13.93 -6.24
C ASP A 68 -8.41 13.28 -6.89
N ALA A 69 -7.25 13.97 -6.88
CA ALA A 69 -6.01 13.47 -7.47
C ALA A 69 -5.34 12.41 -6.59
N MET A 70 -4.39 11.66 -7.18
CA MET A 70 -3.59 10.68 -6.44
C MET A 70 -2.68 11.39 -5.41
N PRO A 71 -2.66 10.95 -4.15
CA PRO A 71 -1.78 11.53 -3.14
C PRO A 71 -0.31 11.19 -3.38
N TYR A 72 0.57 11.93 -2.72
CA TYR A 72 2.00 11.67 -2.77
C TYR A 72 2.38 10.52 -1.85
N MET A 73 3.14 9.55 -2.34
CA MET A 73 3.59 8.38 -1.58
C MET A 73 5.12 8.31 -1.55
N THR A 74 5.65 8.03 -0.37
CA THR A 74 7.06 7.72 -0.16
C THR A 74 7.17 6.38 0.55
N VAL A 75 8.06 5.53 0.06
CA VAL A 75 8.31 4.22 0.64
C VAL A 75 9.67 4.22 1.34
N GLY A 76 9.73 3.58 2.51
CA GLY A 76 10.95 3.39 3.27
C GLY A 76 10.99 1.97 3.85
N ALA A 77 12.16 1.54 4.33
CA ALA A 77 12.25 0.25 5.01
C ALA A 77 11.33 0.24 6.23
N GLY A 78 10.40 -0.73 6.29
CA GLY A 78 9.45 -0.93 7.37
C GLY A 78 8.24 0.01 7.40
N ALA A 79 8.12 0.99 6.49
CA ALA A 79 7.01 1.93 6.50
C ALA A 79 6.70 2.54 5.13
N VAL A 80 5.44 2.90 4.93
CA VAL A 80 4.98 3.68 3.78
C VAL A 80 4.32 4.95 4.29
N THR A 81 4.77 6.10 3.80
CA THR A 81 4.21 7.41 4.14
C THR A 81 3.42 7.96 2.97
N ILE A 82 2.20 8.40 3.24
CA ILE A 82 1.28 8.96 2.26
C ILE A 82 0.92 10.37 2.71
N ARG A 83 1.00 11.31 1.80
CA ARG A 83 0.76 12.73 2.05
C ARG A 83 -0.35 13.22 1.13
N SER A 84 -1.27 13.98 1.71
CA SER A 84 -2.29 14.68 0.96
C SER A 84 -1.68 15.67 -0.04
N LEU A 85 -0.54 16.30 0.31
CA LEU A 85 0.17 17.26 -0.54
C LEU A 85 1.56 16.76 -0.91
N HIS A 86 2.09 17.29 -2.01
CA HIS A 86 3.51 17.13 -2.32
C HIS A 86 4.35 17.78 -1.19
N PRO A 87 5.50 17.19 -0.79
CA PRO A 87 6.36 17.76 0.26
C PRO A 87 6.79 19.21 0.01
N ASP A 88 6.91 19.60 -1.26
CA ASP A 88 7.31 20.95 -1.68
C ASP A 88 6.14 21.92 -1.87
N GLU A 89 4.90 21.49 -1.60
CA GLU A 89 3.71 22.34 -1.71
C GLU A 89 3.46 23.10 -0.39
N ASP A 90 3.16 24.40 -0.48
CA ASP A 90 2.82 25.22 0.68
C ASP A 90 1.45 24.82 1.24
N LEU A 91 1.43 24.33 2.48
CA LEU A 91 0.22 23.95 3.21
C LEU A 91 -0.85 25.05 3.30
N LYS A 92 -0.45 26.33 3.21
CA LYS A 92 -1.37 27.46 3.24
C LYS A 92 -2.23 27.55 1.98
N PHE A 93 -1.68 27.18 0.83
CA PHE A 93 -2.32 27.32 -0.49
C PHE A 93 -2.76 25.99 -1.09
N GLY A 94 -2.12 24.89 -0.69
CA GLY A 94 -2.46 23.57 -1.15
C GLY A 94 -3.75 23.04 -0.52
N TYR A 95 -4.62 22.48 -1.36
CA TYR A 95 -5.80 21.74 -0.90
C TYR A 95 -5.50 20.25 -0.71
N GLY A 96 -4.52 19.72 -1.45
CA GLY A 96 -4.12 18.32 -1.40
C GLY A 96 -5.22 17.34 -1.80
N SER A 97 -4.85 16.07 -1.90
CA SER A 97 -5.79 14.96 -2.11
C SER A 97 -6.55 14.62 -0.83
N THR A 98 -7.85 14.38 -0.96
CA THR A 98 -8.76 13.97 0.12
C THR A 98 -9.46 12.66 -0.19
N ILE A 99 -8.87 11.84 -1.05
CA ILE A 99 -9.52 10.61 -1.53
C ILE A 99 -9.53 9.51 -0.46
N ALA A 100 -10.52 8.62 -0.59
CA ALA A 100 -10.51 7.31 0.05
C ALA A 100 -9.72 6.32 -0.83
N PHE A 101 -8.84 5.54 -0.25
CA PHE A 101 -8.03 4.58 -1.00
C PHE A 101 -7.68 3.33 -0.19
N ARG A 102 -7.34 2.26 -0.89
CA ARG A 102 -6.67 1.09 -0.34
C ARG A 102 -5.17 1.21 -0.53
N LEU A 103 -4.42 1.10 0.55
CA LEU A 103 -2.98 0.87 0.48
C LEU A 103 -2.75 -0.64 0.36
N LEU A 104 -2.20 -1.06 -0.77
CA LEU A 104 -1.78 -2.43 -1.02
C LEU A 104 -0.25 -2.47 -0.99
N ALA A 105 0.34 -3.31 -0.14
CA ALA A 105 1.76 -3.61 -0.21
C ALA A 105 1.98 -5.08 -0.51
N MET A 106 2.83 -5.35 -1.49
CA MET A 106 3.17 -6.68 -1.95
C MET A 106 4.67 -6.89 -1.85
N ARG A 107 5.07 -8.05 -1.34
CA ARG A 107 6.45 -8.53 -1.36
C ARG A 107 6.60 -9.52 -2.51
N TYR A 108 7.66 -9.39 -3.30
CA TYR A 108 8.01 -10.33 -4.36
C TYR A 108 9.28 -11.10 -4.00
N ARG A 109 9.34 -12.35 -4.47
CA ARG A 109 10.55 -13.17 -4.34
C ARG A 109 11.48 -12.82 -5.51
N ASN A 110 12.66 -12.28 -5.20
CA ASN A 110 13.80 -12.24 -6.13
C ASN A 110 14.53 -13.58 -6.09
#